data_AF-A0A1B2EZD2-F1
#
_entry.id   AF-A0A1B2EZD2-F1
#
_cell.length_a   1.000
_cell.length_b   1.000
_cell.length_c   1.000
_cell.angle_alpha   90.00
_cell.angle_beta   90.00
_cell.angle_gamma   90.00
#
_symmetry.space_group_name_H-M   'P 1'
#
loop_
_entity.id
_entity.type
_entity.pdbx_description
1 polymer ?
#
loop_
_entity_poly.entity_id
_entity_poly.type
_entity_poly.pdbx_seq_one_letter_code
_entity_poly.pdbx_strand_id
1 'polypeptide(L)'
;MSTTINTARVIEIGSVTAGIAVPDEGGFRFFSSGHPFDALDGRRFRSLKQATAAAHERWQQSSPPEPRSSRPRPNDVPADLLLQVPGPFLLPV
;
A
#
# COMPACT_ATOMS: atom_id res chain seq x y z
N MET A 1 -8.48 42.46 -6.38
CA MET A 1 -7.49 41.68 -5.62
C MET A 1 -7.98 40.24 -5.58
N SER A 2 -7.35 39.33 -6.33
CA SER A 2 -7.73 37.91 -6.35
C SER A 2 -7.06 37.21 -5.17
N THR A 3 -7.82 36.85 -4.14
CA THR A 3 -7.31 36.08 -3.02
C THR A 3 -6.98 34.68 -3.52
N THR A 4 -5.70 34.36 -3.71
CA THR A 4 -5.29 32.99 -4.00
C THR A 4 -5.59 32.13 -2.78
N ILE A 5 -6.66 31.35 -2.85
CA ILE A 5 -7.05 30.43 -1.78
C ILE A 5 -6.02 29.29 -1.76
N ASN A 6 -5.03 29.41 -0.90
CA ASN A 6 -4.05 28.36 -0.67
C ASN A 6 -4.69 27.31 0.25
N THR A 7 -5.36 26.33 -0.34
CA THR A 7 -6.12 25.32 0.39
C THR A 7 -5.29 24.06 0.63
N ALA A 8 -5.51 23.44 1.78
CA ALA A 8 -4.97 22.12 2.07
C ALA A 8 -5.50 21.06 1.09
N ARG A 9 -4.71 20.00 0.90
CA ARG A 9 -4.99 18.92 -0.03
C ARG A 9 -4.76 17.58 0.66
N VAL A 10 -5.78 16.73 0.67
CA VAL A 10 -5.65 15.34 1.11
C VAL A 10 -4.84 14.58 0.06
N ILE A 11 -3.93 13.73 0.52
CA ILE A 11 -3.11 12.85 -0.32
C ILE A 11 -3.56 11.41 -0.04
N GLU A 12 -3.91 10.71 -1.09
CA GLU A 12 -4.38 9.32 -1.06
C GLU A 12 -3.49 8.47 -1.97
N ILE A 13 -3.22 7.24 -1.55
CA ILE A 13 -2.44 6.25 -2.28
C ILE A 13 -3.26 4.98 -2.39
N GLY A 14 -3.72 4.66 -3.60
CA GLY A 14 -4.66 3.57 -3.80
C GLY A 14 -5.94 3.79 -3.00
N SER A 15 -6.23 2.88 -2.06
CA SER A 15 -7.37 2.97 -1.15
C SER A 15 -7.02 3.52 0.24
N VAL A 16 -5.80 4.02 0.44
CA VAL A 16 -5.30 4.48 1.75
C VAL A 16 -5.10 5.99 1.73
N THR A 17 -5.75 6.70 2.64
CA THR A 17 -5.42 8.11 2.91
C THR A 17 -4.04 8.17 3.53
N ALA A 18 -3.09 8.85 2.90
CA ALA A 18 -1.71 8.97 3.38
C ALA A 18 -1.50 10.14 4.35
N GLY A 19 -2.28 11.21 4.18
CA GLY A 19 -2.16 12.41 4.99
C GLY A 19 -2.75 13.64 4.32
N ILE A 20 -2.46 14.80 4.90
CA ILE A 20 -2.87 16.11 4.36
C ILE A 20 -1.64 16.99 4.13
N ALA A 21 -1.58 17.62 2.96
CA ALA A 21 -0.61 18.65 2.63
C ALA A 21 -1.23 20.03 2.87
N VAL A 22 -0.77 20.71 3.90
CA VAL A 22 -1.19 22.07 4.25
C VAL A 22 -0.17 23.04 3.67
N PRO A 23 -0.60 24.08 2.94
CA PRO A 23 0.32 25.10 2.49
C PRO A 23 1.00 25.80 3.67
N ASP A 24 2.32 25.94 3.59
CA ASP A 24 3.18 26.56 4.60
C ASP A 24 4.07 27.61 3.92
N GLU A 25 4.75 28.45 4.70
CA GLU A 25 5.66 29.46 4.17
C GLU A 25 6.74 28.80 3.27
N GLY A 26 6.62 29.00 1.95
CA GLY A 26 7.55 28.45 0.96
C GLY A 26 7.23 27.04 0.45
N GLY A 27 6.05 26.48 0.71
CA GLY A 27 5.64 25.20 0.14
C GLY A 27 4.45 24.54 0.82
N PHE A 28 4.62 23.27 1.18
CA PHE A 28 3.60 22.45 1.82
C PHE A 28 4.20 21.66 2.97
N ARG A 29 3.50 21.63 4.10
CA ARG A 29 3.78 20.71 5.21
C ARG A 29 2.86 19.51 5.12
N PHE A 30 3.44 18.32 5.21
CA PHE A 30 2.70 17.07 5.24
C PHE A 30 2.38 16.68 6.68
N PHE A 31 1.17 16.20 6.93
CA PHE A 31 0.76 15.59 8.19
C PHE A 31 0.26 14.18 7.91
N SER A 32 0.82 13.19 8.60
CA SER A 32 0.49 11.78 8.37
C SER A 32 -0.91 11.45 8.87
N SER A 33 -1.58 10.51 8.21
CA SER A 33 -2.83 9.90 8.67
C SER A 33 -2.61 8.60 9.46
N GLY A 34 -1.41 8.02 9.40
CA GLY A 34 -1.12 6.74 10.05
C GLY A 34 0.33 6.26 9.88
N HIS A 35 0.62 5.16 10.58
CA HIS A 35 1.98 4.64 10.82
C HIS A 35 2.87 4.46 9.57
N PRO A 36 2.36 4.00 8.42
CA PRO A 36 3.16 3.92 7.20
C PRO A 36 3.81 5.25 6.83
N PHE A 37 3.19 6.38 7.17
CA PHE A 37 3.61 7.72 6.72
C PHE A 37 4.26 8.57 7.81
N ASP A 38 4.51 8.05 9.02
CA ASP A 38 5.06 8.82 10.14
C ASP A 38 6.42 9.48 9.82
N ALA A 39 7.22 8.85 8.95
CA ALA A 39 8.49 9.41 8.48
C ALA A 39 8.32 10.69 7.60
N LEU A 40 7.09 10.99 7.20
CA LEU A 40 6.69 12.18 6.45
C LEU A 40 6.01 13.23 7.33
N ASP A 41 5.67 12.90 8.57
CA ASP A 41 4.94 13.80 9.45
C ASP A 41 5.74 15.08 9.75
N GLY A 42 5.08 16.22 9.60
CA GLY A 42 5.66 17.54 9.77
C GLY A 42 6.70 17.95 8.71
N ARG A 43 7.07 17.08 7.76
CA ARG A 43 8.06 17.40 6.72
C ARG A 43 7.53 18.45 5.76
N ARG A 44 8.41 19.37 5.37
CA ARG A 44 8.14 20.41 4.38
C ARG A 44 8.60 19.97 3.00
N PHE A 45 7.75 20.20 2.02
CA PHE A 45 7.95 19.93 0.61
C PHE A 45 7.79 21.22 -0.18
N ARG A 46 8.58 21.39 -1.25
CA ARG A 46 8.51 22.59 -2.10
C ARG A 46 7.25 22.61 -2.98
N SER A 47 6.60 21.47 -3.16
CA SER A 47 5.37 21.34 -3.93
C SER A 47 4.52 20.17 -3.46
N LEU A 48 3.21 20.23 -3.74
CA LEU A 48 2.29 19.13 -3.51
C LEU A 48 2.73 17.83 -4.21
N LYS A 49 3.19 17.93 -5.46
CA LYS A 49 3.68 16.78 -6.24
C LYS A 49 4.83 16.06 -5.53
N GLN A 50 5.72 16.81 -4.88
CA GLN A 50 6.83 16.23 -4.11
C GLN A 50 6.33 15.52 -2.85
N ALA A 51 5.34 16.09 -2.15
CA ALA A 51 4.72 15.44 -1.00
C ALA A 51 4.02 14.13 -1.39
N THR A 52 3.27 14.13 -2.50
CA THR A 52 2.61 12.93 -3.04
C THR A 52 3.61 11.84 -3.44
N ALA A 53 4.71 12.22 -4.11
CA ALA A 53 5.75 11.27 -4.49
C ALA A 53 6.41 10.62 -3.27
N ALA A 54 6.75 11.41 -2.25
CA ALA A 54 7.35 10.90 -1.02
C ALA A 54 6.40 9.96 -0.26
N ALA A 55 5.09 10.26 -0.25
CA ALA A 55 4.08 9.37 0.32
C ALA A 55 4.02 8.03 -0.43
N HIS A 56 4.04 8.05 -1.77
CA HIS A 56 4.07 6.84 -2.59
C HIS A 56 5.29 5.97 -2.32
N GLU A 57 6.47 6.57 -2.27
CA GLU A 57 7.72 5.88 -1.96
C GLU A 57 7.65 5.25 -0.56
N ARG A 58 7.17 6.00 0.42
CA ARG A 58 7.04 5.51 1.79
C ARG A 58 6.06 4.34 1.90
N TRP A 59 4.96 4.37 1.15
CA TRP A 59 4.00 3.25 1.09
C TRP A 59 4.61 1.98 0.51
N GLN A 60 5.44 2.11 -0.53
CA GLN A 60 6.17 0.97 -1.12
C GLN A 60 7.18 0.36 -0.15
N GLN A 61 7.82 1.20 0.68
CA GLN A 61 8.77 0.75 1.70
C GLN A 61 8.10 0.17 2.96
N SER A 62 6.93 0.68 3.35
CA SER A 62 6.17 0.17 4.50
C SER A 62 5.39 -1.10 4.18
N SER A 63 4.98 -1.28 2.92
CA SER A 63 4.44 -2.54 2.48
C SER A 63 5.57 -3.56 2.63
N PRO A 64 5.38 -4.68 3.36
CA PRO A 64 6.27 -5.82 3.20
C PRO A 64 6.42 -6.04 1.69
N PRO A 65 7.62 -6.36 1.15
CA PRO A 65 7.72 -6.74 -0.24
C PRO A 65 6.67 -7.81 -0.44
N GLU A 66 5.60 -7.47 -1.18
CA GLU A 66 4.51 -8.39 -1.43
C GLU A 66 5.22 -9.65 -1.94
N PRO A 67 5.14 -10.80 -1.22
CA PRO A 67 5.79 -12.00 -1.68
C PRO A 67 5.08 -12.30 -2.99
N ARG A 68 5.74 -11.93 -4.10
CA ARG A 68 5.22 -11.99 -5.47
C ARG A 68 4.37 -13.23 -5.56
N SER A 69 3.05 -13.08 -5.51
CA SER A 69 2.10 -14.16 -5.65
C SER A 69 2.70 -15.53 -5.30
N SER A 70 2.65 -15.96 -4.02
CA SER A 70 2.58 -17.40 -3.73
C SER A 70 1.24 -17.97 -4.21
N ARG A 71 0.92 -17.68 -5.48
CA ARG A 71 0.15 -18.59 -6.32
C ARG A 71 1.06 -19.81 -6.40
N PRO A 72 0.65 -20.97 -5.89
CA PRO A 72 1.44 -22.18 -6.03
C PRO A 72 1.75 -22.32 -7.52
N ARG A 73 3.02 -22.49 -7.90
CA ARG A 73 3.26 -22.94 -9.27
C ARG A 73 2.58 -24.30 -9.36
N PRO A 74 1.74 -24.57 -10.37
CA PRO A 74 1.09 -25.86 -10.51
C PRO A 74 2.08 -27.05 -10.64
N ASN A 75 3.39 -26.78 -10.75
CA ASN A 75 4.45 -27.78 -10.79
C ASN A 75 5.18 -28.02 -9.46
N ASP A 76 4.82 -27.32 -8.36
CA ASP A 76 5.40 -27.55 -7.03
C ASP A 76 4.58 -28.54 -6.17
N VAL A 77 3.53 -29.17 -6.73
CA VAL A 77 2.90 -30.32 -6.09
C VAL A 77 3.83 -31.53 -6.23
N PRO A 78 4.39 -32.06 -5.12
CA PRO A 78 5.07 -33.34 -5.19
C PRO A 78 4.07 -34.39 -5.70
N ALA A 79 4.49 -35.20 -6.67
CA ALA A 79 3.66 -36.26 -7.25
C ALA A 79 3.11 -37.26 -6.21
N ASP A 80 3.63 -37.24 -4.98
CA ASP A 80 3.17 -38.05 -3.86
C ASP A 80 1.75 -37.72 -3.36
N LEU A 81 1.20 -36.54 -3.66
CA LEU A 81 -0.16 -36.18 -3.23
C LEU A 81 -1.28 -36.57 -4.22
N LEU A 82 -0.97 -37.40 -5.22
CA LEU A 82 -1.96 -37.91 -6.20
C LEU A 82 -2.29 -39.42 -6.03
N LEU A 83 -1.75 -40.08 -5.00
CA LEU A 83 -1.91 -41.54 -4.82
C LEU A 83 -2.66 -41.98 -3.56
N GLN A 84 -3.49 -41.12 -2.98
CA GLN A 84 -4.42 -41.53 -1.92
C GLN A 84 -5.88 -41.32 -2.32
N VAL A 85 -6.32 -42.07 -3.33
CA VAL A 85 -7.74 -42.44 -3.46
C VAL A 85 -7.92 -43.71 -2.62
N PRO A 86 -8.53 -43.65 -1.41
CA PRO A 86 -8.99 -44.87 -0.78
C PRO A 86 -10.08 -45.50 -1.67
N GLY A 87 -9.90 -46.79 -1.97
CA GLY A 87 -10.68 -47.54 -2.95
C GLY A 87 -12.18 -47.62 -2.67
N PRO A 88 -12.94 -48.25 -3.59
CA PRO A 88 -14.39 -48.28 -3.52
C PRO A 88 -14.86 -49.11 -2.31
N PHE A 89 -15.66 -48.50 -1.45
CA PHE A 89 -16.41 -49.23 -0.43
C PHE A 89 -17.49 -50.08 -1.12
N LEU A 90 -17.26 -51.40 -1.17
CA LEU A 90 -18.29 -52.38 -1.46
C LEU A 90 -19.28 -52.40 -0.28
N LEU A 91 -20.54 -52.10 -0.54
CA LEU A 91 -21.64 -52.39 0.39
C LEU A 91 -22.11 -53.84 0.14
N PRO A 92 -22.30 -54.68 1.19
CA PRO A 92 -22.96 -55.97 1.03
C PRO A 92 -24.47 -55.79 0.77
N VAL A 93 -25.02 -56.76 0.03
CA VAL A 93 -26.41 -56.83 -0.47
C VAL A 93 -27.45 -57.07 0.62
#